data_AF-A0A7C9UU58-F1
#
_entry.id   AF-A0A7C9UU58-F1
#
_cell.length_a   1.000
_cell.length_b   1.000
_cell.length_c   1.000
_cell.angle_alpha   90.00
_cell.angle_beta   90.00
_cell.angle_gamma   90.00
#
_symmetry.space_group_name_H-M   'P 1'
#
loop_
_entity.id
_entity.type
_entity.pdbx_description
1 polymer ?
#
loop_
_entity_poly.entity_id
_entity_poly.type
_entity_poly.pdbx_seq_one_letter_code
_entity_poly.pdbx_strand_id
1 'polypeptide(L)'
;MAPLFRSSPFAAAIGGAGLAALDVGSRGGFDPELLPIAWAVDTVGFEPEPDAFAALSDDPGPWRSVRWIPAAVGATDGRCPLYIPRDPNGCSLLEHDPAVGRRFGLQHLTEVVCAVEVDTLTLDTAVRRFDLPAAAYWKLDVEGAELDILRGATQALNHAQAIKLEACFVPARKHQPLVCDIEPWLRQRGFELMEILTPAQWRLRPIAPHPYTSVGDPAYSRGQAGQCDLLFFRHPDAVATAHDGLRALAVALAMGHFDRAKELLDRVADLRRVLADEFAVVDADAALFALSRSVGRRVAWRTLGRRLRDMVPLVRSLLGGVPLGPGK
;
A
#
# COMPACT_ATOMS: atom_id res chain seq x y z
N MET A 1 6.08 8.76 -14.41
CA MET A 1 4.72 8.73 -15.00
C MET A 1 4.07 10.10 -14.99
N ALA A 2 4.31 10.91 -13.94
CA ALA A 2 3.73 12.23 -13.73
C ALA A 2 3.60 13.16 -14.95
N PRO A 3 4.61 13.36 -15.84
CA PRO A 3 4.43 14.25 -16.98
C PRO A 3 3.28 13.87 -17.91
N LEU A 4 2.99 12.56 -18.05
CA LEU A 4 1.87 12.08 -18.87
C LEU A 4 0.52 12.41 -18.26
N PHE A 5 0.40 12.31 -16.94
CA PHE A 5 -0.84 12.62 -16.23
C PHE A 5 -1.08 14.13 -16.22
N ARG A 6 -0.03 14.94 -16.01
CA ARG A 6 -0.10 16.40 -16.08
C ARG A 6 -0.49 16.93 -17.46
N SER A 7 -0.13 16.22 -18.53
CA SER A 7 -0.53 16.57 -19.90
C SER A 7 -1.80 15.86 -20.38
N SER A 8 -2.46 15.08 -19.51
CA SER A 8 -3.66 14.34 -19.88
C SER A 8 -4.92 15.21 -19.75
N PRO A 9 -6.02 14.87 -20.44
CA PRO A 9 -7.29 15.56 -20.22
C PRO A 9 -7.79 15.51 -18.77
N PHE A 10 -7.41 14.49 -18.00
CA PHE A 10 -7.76 14.36 -16.59
C PHE A 10 -6.91 15.24 -15.65
N ALA A 11 -5.95 16.02 -16.14
CA ALA A 11 -5.07 16.80 -15.27
C ALA A 11 -5.84 17.79 -14.38
N ALA A 12 -6.77 18.57 -14.94
CA ALA A 12 -7.56 19.52 -14.14
C ALA A 12 -8.42 18.79 -13.08
N ALA A 13 -9.08 17.71 -13.49
CA ALA A 13 -9.87 16.82 -12.64
C ALA A 13 -9.04 16.23 -11.47
N ILE A 14 -7.86 15.68 -11.75
CA ILE A 14 -6.95 15.13 -10.74
C ILE A 14 -6.48 16.24 -9.78
N GLY A 15 -6.10 17.41 -10.32
CA GLY A 15 -5.66 18.55 -9.52
C GLY A 15 -6.73 19.10 -8.59
N GLY A 16 -7.98 19.14 -9.05
CA GLY A 16 -9.13 19.68 -8.32
C GLY A 16 -9.86 18.68 -7.41
N ALA A 17 -9.52 17.38 -7.47
CA ALA A 17 -10.21 16.35 -6.68
C ALA A 17 -10.09 16.50 -5.16
N GLY A 18 -9.14 17.32 -4.68
CA GLY A 18 -8.81 17.41 -3.25
C GLY A 18 -8.39 16.06 -2.69
N LEU A 19 -7.53 15.33 -3.42
CA LEU A 19 -7.11 13.99 -3.03
C LEU A 19 -6.15 14.05 -1.85
N ALA A 20 -6.56 13.47 -0.73
CA ALA A 20 -5.70 13.20 0.41
C ALA A 20 -5.37 11.70 0.51
N ALA A 21 -4.12 11.40 0.86
CA ALA A 21 -3.60 10.05 1.06
C ALA A 21 -3.10 9.91 2.50
N LEU A 22 -3.50 8.81 3.14
CA LEU A 22 -3.10 8.41 4.48
C LEU A 22 -2.09 7.25 4.37
N ASP A 23 -0.98 7.36 5.07
CA ASP A 23 0.02 6.29 5.23
C ASP A 23 0.20 6.01 6.72
N VAL A 24 -0.08 4.79 7.15
CA VAL A 24 0.16 4.35 8.53
C VAL A 24 1.30 3.35 8.52
N GLY A 25 2.37 3.67 9.27
CA GLY A 25 3.66 2.97 9.22
C GLY A 25 4.58 3.57 8.16
N SER A 26 4.85 4.87 8.25
CA SER A 26 5.52 5.62 7.18
C SER A 26 7.05 5.62 7.22
N ARG A 27 7.68 4.62 7.87
CA ARG A 27 9.14 4.45 7.91
C ARG A 27 9.72 4.52 6.50
N GLY A 28 10.62 5.47 6.27
CA GLY A 28 11.29 5.64 4.98
C GLY A 28 10.50 6.46 3.94
N GLY A 29 9.32 6.98 4.30
CA GLY A 29 8.50 7.86 3.47
C GLY A 29 7.37 7.15 2.75
N PHE A 30 6.74 7.85 1.80
CA PHE A 30 5.56 7.36 1.10
C PHE A 30 5.87 6.42 -0.06
N ASP A 31 4.93 5.51 -0.23
CA ASP A 31 4.90 4.46 -1.24
C ASP A 31 4.70 4.98 -2.68
N PRO A 32 5.24 4.30 -3.71
CA PRO A 32 5.34 4.85 -5.07
C PRO A 32 4.04 4.84 -5.88
N GLU A 33 2.96 4.20 -5.40
CA GLU A 33 1.72 3.91 -6.11
C GLU A 33 1.05 5.17 -6.66
N LEU A 34 1.07 6.26 -5.89
CA LEU A 34 0.46 7.52 -6.27
C LEU A 34 1.42 8.51 -6.92
N LEU A 35 2.70 8.17 -7.13
CA LEU A 35 3.67 9.03 -7.83
C LEU A 35 3.23 9.52 -9.23
N PRO A 36 2.42 8.79 -10.01
CA PRO A 36 1.87 9.33 -11.26
C PRO A 36 1.04 10.61 -11.08
N ILE A 37 0.42 10.79 -9.91
CA ILE A 37 -0.45 11.93 -9.59
C ILE A 37 -0.04 12.68 -8.31
N ALA A 38 1.12 12.37 -7.71
CA ALA A 38 1.57 12.92 -6.42
C ALA A 38 1.47 14.44 -6.29
N TRP A 39 1.64 15.15 -7.41
CA TRP A 39 1.49 16.60 -7.51
C TRP A 39 0.09 17.14 -7.18
N ALA A 40 -0.90 16.28 -7.05
CA ALA A 40 -2.27 16.58 -6.66
C ALA A 40 -2.70 15.83 -5.39
N VAL A 41 -1.75 15.29 -4.62
CA VAL A 41 -2.01 14.49 -3.44
C VAL A 41 -1.44 15.19 -2.21
N ASP A 42 -2.31 15.49 -1.25
CA ASP A 42 -1.91 15.86 0.10
C ASP A 42 -1.67 14.59 0.91
N THR A 43 -0.49 14.44 1.48
CA THR A 43 -0.09 13.20 2.17
C THR A 43 -0.01 13.42 3.67
N VAL A 44 -0.54 12.46 4.42
CA VAL A 44 -0.45 12.40 5.88
C VAL A 44 0.14 11.06 6.26
N GLY A 45 1.31 11.08 6.89
CA GLY A 45 2.00 9.88 7.35
C GLY A 45 2.03 9.77 8.87
N PHE A 46 1.84 8.56 9.39
CA PHE A 46 1.95 8.22 10.80
C PHE A 46 3.18 7.34 11.02
N GLU A 47 4.10 7.80 11.84
CA GLU A 47 5.31 7.07 12.22
C GLU A 47 5.54 7.21 13.74
N PRO A 48 5.27 6.15 14.53
CA PRO A 48 5.39 6.21 15.99
C PRO A 48 6.82 6.07 16.52
N GLU A 49 7.74 5.48 15.75
CA GLU A 49 9.09 5.19 16.23
C GLU A 49 9.94 6.48 16.18
N PRO A 50 10.51 6.95 17.31
CA PRO A 50 11.16 8.26 17.38
C PRO A 50 12.31 8.46 16.39
N ASP A 51 13.17 7.47 16.17
CA ASP A 51 14.32 7.59 15.28
C ASP A 51 13.88 7.58 13.81
N ALA A 52 12.92 6.72 13.45
CA ALA A 52 12.30 6.73 12.13
C ALA A 52 11.59 8.05 11.85
N PHE A 53 10.83 8.57 12.80
CA PHE A 53 10.14 9.85 12.67
C PHE A 53 11.14 11.00 12.47
N ALA A 54 12.22 11.03 13.25
CA ALA A 54 13.26 12.05 13.13
C ALA A 54 14.03 11.99 11.80
N ALA A 55 14.04 10.82 11.12
CA ALA A 55 14.65 10.64 9.82
C ALA A 55 13.75 11.07 8.64
N LEU A 56 12.46 11.37 8.88
CA LEU A 56 11.53 11.80 7.83
C LEU A 56 11.85 13.22 7.36
N SER A 57 11.73 13.43 6.05
CA SER A 57 11.96 14.73 5.42
C SER A 57 10.65 15.52 5.34
N ASP A 58 10.69 16.78 5.75
CA ASP A 58 9.60 17.73 5.54
C ASP A 58 9.57 18.29 4.11
N ASP A 59 10.59 18.00 3.27
CA ASP A 59 10.53 18.30 1.84
C ASP A 59 9.40 17.48 1.18
N PRO A 60 8.38 18.13 0.60
CA PRO A 60 7.28 17.42 -0.04
C PRO A 60 7.71 16.64 -1.29
N GLY A 61 8.88 16.95 -1.87
CA GLY A 61 9.37 16.28 -3.07
C GLY A 61 8.35 16.32 -4.20
N PRO A 62 7.84 15.16 -4.67
CA PRO A 62 6.83 15.12 -5.74
C PRO A 62 5.39 15.38 -5.28
N TRP A 63 5.13 15.37 -3.97
CA TRP A 63 3.80 15.45 -3.38
C TRP A 63 3.28 16.91 -3.34
N ARG A 64 1.96 17.12 -3.33
CA ARG A 64 1.39 18.47 -3.20
C ARG A 64 1.71 19.06 -1.82
N SER A 65 1.55 18.23 -0.79
CA SER A 65 1.93 18.53 0.59
C SER A 65 2.25 17.26 1.34
N VAL A 66 3.03 17.40 2.42
CA VAL A 66 3.42 16.32 3.33
C VAL A 66 3.17 16.77 4.76
N ARG A 67 2.60 15.89 5.58
CA ARG A 67 2.45 16.07 7.02
C ARG A 67 2.77 14.77 7.74
N TRP A 68 3.68 14.84 8.70
CA TRP A 68 4.06 13.71 9.55
C TRP A 68 3.44 13.82 10.94
N ILE A 69 3.01 12.69 11.50
CA ILE A 69 2.40 12.59 12.83
C ILE A 69 3.16 11.53 13.66
N PRO A 70 3.75 11.92 14.80
CA PRO A 70 4.53 11.01 15.64
C PRO A 70 3.62 10.20 16.58
N ALA A 71 2.71 9.41 16.00
CA ALA A 71 1.76 8.60 16.76
C ALA A 71 1.47 7.29 16.03
N ALA A 72 1.18 6.25 16.79
CA ALA A 72 0.68 5.00 16.26
C ALA A 72 -0.83 5.12 16.04
N VAL A 73 -1.34 4.35 15.08
CA VAL A 73 -2.78 4.17 14.89
C VAL A 73 -3.13 2.74 15.29
N GLY A 74 -4.15 2.55 16.12
CA GLY A 74 -4.52 1.25 16.66
C GLY A 74 -5.98 1.15 17.10
N ALA A 75 -6.30 0.12 17.89
CA ALA A 75 -7.66 -0.21 18.32
C ALA A 75 -8.27 0.82 19.30
N THR A 76 -7.43 1.45 20.13
CA THR A 76 -7.87 2.32 21.23
C THR A 76 -6.91 3.48 21.45
N ASP A 77 -7.42 4.60 21.94
CA ASP A 77 -6.61 5.74 22.35
C ASP A 77 -5.84 5.42 23.65
N GLY A 78 -4.58 5.85 23.75
CA GLY A 78 -3.78 5.68 24.96
C GLY A 78 -2.29 5.64 24.66
N ARG A 79 -1.53 5.00 25.56
CA ARG A 79 -0.15 4.62 25.29
C ARG A 79 -0.04 3.11 25.18
N CYS A 80 0.71 2.66 24.19
CA CYS A 80 0.95 1.25 23.94
C CYS A 80 2.45 1.02 23.72
N PRO A 81 2.95 -0.18 24.05
CA PRO A 81 4.31 -0.57 23.69
C PRO A 81 4.39 -0.77 22.18
N LEU A 82 5.39 -0.14 21.55
CA LEU A 82 5.87 -0.45 20.21
C LEU A 82 7.06 -1.39 20.35
N TYR A 83 6.94 -2.62 19.85
CA TYR A 83 8.00 -3.63 19.89
C TYR A 83 8.91 -3.49 18.67
N ILE A 84 10.20 -3.29 18.91
CA ILE A 84 11.20 -3.03 17.87
C ILE A 84 12.15 -4.23 17.80
N PRO A 85 12.15 -4.98 16.68
CA PRO A 85 13.10 -6.08 16.47
C PRO A 85 14.45 -5.59 15.94
N ARG A 86 15.42 -6.50 15.77
CA ARG A 86 16.76 -6.16 15.26
C ARG A 86 16.74 -5.35 13.98
N ASP A 87 15.84 -5.69 13.05
CA ASP A 87 15.52 -4.89 11.89
C ASP A 87 14.24 -4.08 12.18
N PRO A 88 14.33 -2.76 12.37
CA PRO A 88 13.19 -1.92 12.71
C PRO A 88 12.07 -1.88 11.67
N ASN A 89 12.25 -2.43 10.46
CA ASN A 89 11.14 -2.58 9.52
C ASN A 89 10.02 -3.45 10.10
N GLY A 90 10.33 -4.40 10.99
CA GLY A 90 9.34 -5.26 11.64
C GLY A 90 8.65 -4.65 12.88
N CYS A 91 8.72 -3.34 13.10
CA CYS A 91 8.10 -2.69 14.26
C CYS A 91 6.59 -2.94 14.31
N SER A 92 6.03 -3.23 15.49
CA SER A 92 4.57 -3.42 15.62
C SER A 92 4.08 -3.12 17.02
N LEU A 93 2.79 -2.77 17.13
CA LEU A 93 2.08 -2.70 18.40
C LEU A 93 1.76 -4.11 18.96
N LEU A 94 1.81 -5.14 18.11
CA LEU A 94 1.60 -6.53 18.53
C LEU A 94 2.92 -7.17 18.93
N GLU A 95 2.87 -7.99 19.99
CA GLU A 95 4.03 -8.76 20.43
C GLU A 95 4.42 -9.81 19.38
N HIS A 96 5.70 -9.89 19.01
CA HIS A 96 6.21 -10.86 18.03
C HIS A 96 6.15 -12.31 18.54
N ASP A 97 5.99 -13.26 17.61
CA ASP A 97 6.18 -14.68 17.85
C ASP A 97 7.57 -15.13 17.34
N PRO A 98 8.58 -15.24 18.22
CA PRO A 98 9.92 -15.62 17.81
C PRO A 98 10.01 -17.07 17.32
N ALA A 99 9.00 -17.92 17.58
CA ALA A 99 8.98 -19.27 17.03
C ALA A 99 8.76 -19.26 15.50
N VAL A 100 7.94 -18.34 15.00
CA VAL A 100 7.75 -18.14 13.56
C VAL A 100 9.02 -17.61 12.92
N GLY A 101 9.66 -16.62 13.56
CA GLY A 101 10.98 -16.12 13.17
C GLY A 101 12.02 -17.22 12.99
N ARG A 102 12.19 -18.06 14.02
CA ARG A 102 13.12 -19.20 13.97
C ARG A 102 12.78 -20.22 12.89
N ARG A 103 11.49 -20.45 12.64
CA ARG A 103 11.02 -21.41 11.62
C ARG A 103 11.33 -20.95 10.21
N PHE A 104 11.23 -19.65 9.92
CA PHE A 104 11.34 -19.11 8.56
C PHE A 104 12.61 -18.29 8.29
N GLY A 105 13.56 -18.24 9.23
CA GLY A 105 14.77 -17.44 9.08
C GLY A 105 14.53 -15.92 9.21
N LEU A 106 13.42 -15.51 9.83
CA LEU A 106 12.99 -14.12 9.97
C LEU A 106 13.28 -13.57 11.37
N GLN A 107 14.29 -14.11 12.06
CA GLN A 107 14.64 -13.68 13.41
C GLN A 107 15.00 -12.19 13.48
N HIS A 108 15.53 -11.61 12.40
CA HIS A 108 15.84 -10.18 12.35
C HIS A 108 14.58 -9.31 12.44
N LEU A 109 13.43 -9.79 11.95
CA LEU A 109 12.13 -9.09 12.00
C LEU A 109 11.26 -9.48 13.20
N THR A 110 11.67 -10.47 14.01
CA THR A 110 10.82 -11.05 15.08
C THR A 110 11.49 -11.14 16.44
N GLU A 111 12.83 -11.07 16.53
CA GLU A 111 13.52 -10.97 17.81
C GLU A 111 13.55 -9.51 18.26
N VAL A 112 12.64 -9.17 19.18
CA VAL A 112 12.52 -7.85 19.81
C VAL A 112 13.79 -7.53 20.60
N VAL A 113 14.39 -6.37 20.31
CA VAL A 113 15.57 -5.85 21.01
C VAL A 113 15.23 -4.75 22.00
N CYS A 114 14.15 -4.00 21.76
CA CYS A 114 13.62 -3.02 22.70
C CYS A 114 12.13 -2.81 22.49
N ALA A 115 11.49 -2.19 23.49
CA ALA A 115 10.13 -1.69 23.39
C ALA A 115 10.08 -0.26 23.91
N VAL A 116 9.33 0.59 23.22
CA VAL A 116 9.15 2.01 23.58
C VAL A 116 7.67 2.32 23.72
N GLU A 117 7.30 3.15 24.69
CA GLU A 117 5.93 3.59 24.88
C GLU A 117 5.61 4.72 23.89
N VAL A 118 4.58 4.53 23.06
CA VAL A 118 4.17 5.50 22.03
C VAL A 118 2.73 5.95 22.22
N ASP A 119 2.44 7.19 21.85
CA ASP A 119 1.07 7.68 21.75
C ASP A 119 0.34 6.89 20.66
N THR A 120 -0.79 6.29 21.02
CA THR A 120 -1.62 5.48 20.12
C THR A 120 -3.02 6.06 20.07
N LEU A 121 -3.58 6.19 18.87
CA LEU A 121 -4.91 6.73 18.64
C LEU A 121 -5.70 5.80 17.72
N THR A 122 -7.02 5.77 17.88
CA THR A 122 -7.90 5.31 16.81
C THR A 122 -7.78 6.27 15.62
N LEU A 123 -8.06 5.78 14.40
CA LEU A 123 -7.97 6.62 13.21
C LEU A 123 -8.98 7.78 13.28
N ASP A 124 -10.20 7.54 13.78
CA ASP A 124 -11.20 8.59 13.96
C ASP A 124 -10.73 9.66 14.97
N THR A 125 -10.12 9.27 16.10
CA THR A 125 -9.53 10.23 17.04
C THR A 125 -8.40 11.02 16.40
N ALA A 126 -7.51 10.37 15.65
CA ALA A 126 -6.40 11.03 14.98
C ALA A 126 -6.88 12.07 13.95
N VAL A 127 -7.88 11.72 13.14
CA VAL A 127 -8.51 12.63 12.17
C VAL A 127 -9.02 13.89 12.86
N ARG A 128 -9.75 13.75 13.98
CA ARG A 128 -10.24 14.92 14.74
C ARG A 128 -9.12 15.69 15.45
N ARG A 129 -8.20 14.99 16.11
CA ARG A 129 -7.14 15.59 16.95
C ARG A 129 -6.21 16.46 16.12
N PHE A 130 -5.92 16.02 14.90
CA PHE A 130 -4.97 16.69 14.02
C PHE A 130 -5.64 17.49 12.90
N ASP A 131 -6.97 17.54 12.83
CA ASP A 131 -7.73 18.18 11.75
C ASP A 131 -7.29 17.67 10.37
N LEU A 132 -7.37 16.34 10.20
CA LEU A 132 -6.91 15.68 8.97
C LEU A 132 -7.98 15.74 7.89
N PRO A 133 -7.58 15.91 6.62
CA PRO A 133 -8.52 15.81 5.51
C PRO A 133 -9.07 14.38 5.41
N ALA A 134 -10.28 14.26 4.87
CA ALA A 134 -10.88 12.99 4.51
C ALA A 134 -10.02 12.28 3.44
N ALA A 135 -9.21 11.31 3.85
CA ALA A 135 -8.29 10.60 2.96
C ALA A 135 -9.03 9.55 2.11
N ALA A 136 -8.84 9.62 0.79
CA ALA A 136 -9.45 8.69 -0.16
C ALA A 136 -8.55 7.50 -0.49
N TYR A 137 -7.24 7.57 -0.23
CA TYR A 137 -6.32 6.45 -0.36
C TYR A 137 -5.64 6.18 0.97
N TRP A 138 -5.70 4.94 1.46
CA TRP A 138 -5.01 4.52 2.68
C TRP A 138 -3.96 3.46 2.35
N LYS A 139 -2.76 3.61 2.92
CA LYS A 139 -1.73 2.58 3.02
C LYS A 139 -1.62 2.19 4.49
N LEU A 140 -1.80 0.92 4.80
CA LEU A 140 -1.64 0.37 6.15
C LEU A 140 -0.54 -0.70 6.12
N ASP A 141 0.61 -0.40 6.70
CA ASP A 141 1.73 -1.31 6.81
C ASP A 141 2.29 -1.16 8.23
N VAL A 142 1.58 -1.77 9.16
CA VAL A 142 1.85 -1.68 10.60
C VAL A 142 2.13 -3.05 11.19
N GLU A 143 2.48 -3.98 10.29
CA GLU A 143 3.02 -5.26 10.66
C GLU A 143 2.06 -6.02 11.58
N GLY A 144 0.77 -6.09 11.22
CA GLY A 144 -0.22 -6.97 11.85
C GLY A 144 -1.37 -6.30 12.61
N ALA A 145 -1.35 -4.99 12.84
CA ALA A 145 -2.44 -4.27 13.51
C ALA A 145 -3.49 -3.69 12.51
N GLU A 146 -3.46 -4.10 11.23
CA GLU A 146 -4.26 -3.49 10.16
C GLU A 146 -5.77 -3.60 10.43
N LEU A 147 -6.25 -4.76 10.87
CA LEU A 147 -7.69 -4.95 11.16
C LEU A 147 -8.17 -4.11 12.34
N ASP A 148 -7.29 -3.87 13.32
CA ASP A 148 -7.62 -3.06 14.49
C ASP A 148 -7.70 -1.58 14.12
N ILE A 149 -6.81 -1.09 13.26
CA ILE A 149 -6.91 0.25 12.66
C ILE A 149 -8.22 0.38 11.90
N LEU A 150 -8.55 -0.59 11.04
CA LEU A 150 -9.78 -0.59 10.25
C LEU A 150 -11.03 -0.56 11.16
N ARG A 151 -11.03 -1.30 12.26
CA ARG A 151 -12.12 -1.30 13.25
C ARG A 151 -12.24 0.02 14.00
N GLY A 152 -11.12 0.70 14.27
CA GLY A 152 -11.05 2.02 14.89
C GLY A 152 -11.41 3.19 13.96
N ALA A 153 -11.68 2.91 12.68
CA ALA A 153 -11.95 3.91 11.65
C ALA A 153 -13.44 3.99 11.26
N THR A 154 -14.34 4.05 12.23
CA THR A 154 -15.80 3.95 12.01
C THR A 154 -16.35 5.06 11.12
N GLN A 155 -15.81 6.28 11.22
CA GLN A 155 -16.23 7.42 10.42
C GLN A 155 -15.29 7.62 9.22
N ALA A 156 -13.98 7.58 9.47
CA ALA A 156 -12.96 7.83 8.45
C ALA A 156 -13.09 6.86 7.27
N LEU A 157 -13.45 5.59 7.51
CA LEU A 157 -13.54 4.57 6.46
C LEU A 157 -14.55 4.93 5.37
N ASN A 158 -15.59 5.72 5.68
CA ASN A 158 -16.59 6.15 4.70
C ASN A 158 -16.00 7.00 3.56
N HIS A 159 -14.84 7.63 3.79
CA HIS A 159 -14.16 8.46 2.81
C HIS A 159 -13.14 7.70 1.97
N ALA A 160 -12.65 6.56 2.45
CA ALA A 160 -11.67 5.74 1.75
C ALA A 160 -12.25 5.16 0.46
N GLN A 161 -11.60 5.44 -0.66
CA GLN A 161 -11.92 4.90 -1.99
C GLN A 161 -10.99 3.74 -2.37
N ALA A 162 -9.81 3.69 -1.76
CA ALA A 162 -8.84 2.63 -1.95
C ALA A 162 -8.04 2.40 -0.68
N ILE A 163 -7.75 1.13 -0.40
CA ILE A 163 -6.95 0.72 0.75
C ILE A 163 -5.92 -0.29 0.25
N LYS A 164 -4.65 0.06 0.35
CA LYS A 164 -3.54 -0.89 0.28
C LYS A 164 -3.19 -1.27 1.72
N LEU A 165 -3.08 -2.56 2.02
CA LEU A 165 -2.62 -3.00 3.32
C LEU A 165 -1.73 -4.23 3.23
N GLU A 166 -0.79 -4.36 4.16
CA GLU A 166 -0.05 -5.60 4.36
C GLU A 166 -0.94 -6.62 5.09
N ALA A 167 -0.89 -7.90 4.67
CA ALA A 167 -1.56 -8.98 5.37
C ALA A 167 -0.74 -10.26 5.35
N CYS A 168 -0.80 -11.03 6.44
CA CYS A 168 -0.08 -12.29 6.57
C CYS A 168 -0.98 -13.51 6.33
N PHE A 169 -0.38 -14.59 5.83
CA PHE A 169 -0.94 -15.94 5.81
C PHE A 169 -0.43 -16.78 7.00
N VAL A 170 0.66 -16.35 7.63
CA VAL A 170 1.27 -16.98 8.81
C VAL A 170 1.44 -15.90 9.88
N PRO A 171 0.92 -16.09 11.10
CA PRO A 171 0.92 -15.05 12.13
C PRO A 171 2.32 -14.91 12.74
N ALA A 172 3.12 -13.95 12.27
CA ALA A 172 4.44 -13.63 12.83
C ALA A 172 4.34 -12.87 14.17
N ARG A 173 3.15 -12.42 14.55
CA ARG A 173 2.83 -11.77 15.83
C ARG A 173 1.68 -12.46 16.55
N LYS A 174 1.65 -12.32 17.86
CA LYS A 174 0.58 -12.85 18.70
C LYS A 174 -0.74 -12.16 18.38
N HIS A 175 -1.79 -12.96 18.22
CA HIS A 175 -3.14 -12.49 17.88
C HIS A 175 -3.24 -11.69 16.56
N GLN A 176 -2.25 -11.82 15.68
CA GLN A 176 -2.25 -11.15 14.38
C GLN A 176 -3.41 -11.66 13.50
N PRO A 177 -4.30 -10.77 13.03
CA PRO A 177 -5.27 -11.07 11.99
C PRO A 177 -4.58 -11.50 10.69
N LEU A 178 -5.16 -12.47 9.99
CA LEU A 178 -4.64 -12.95 8.72
C LEU A 178 -5.48 -12.41 7.54
N VAL A 179 -5.05 -12.71 6.32
CA VAL A 179 -5.80 -12.42 5.10
C VAL A 179 -7.28 -12.88 5.20
N CYS A 180 -7.52 -14.05 5.80
CA CYS A 180 -8.87 -14.60 5.97
C CYS A 180 -9.74 -13.84 6.98
N ASP A 181 -9.16 -12.98 7.81
CA ASP A 181 -9.89 -12.12 8.74
C ASP A 181 -10.14 -10.73 8.13
N ILE A 182 -9.14 -10.20 7.42
CA ILE A 182 -9.16 -8.83 6.87
C ILE A 182 -10.04 -8.75 5.61
N GLU A 183 -9.84 -9.66 4.65
CA GLU A 183 -10.52 -9.58 3.35
C GLU A 183 -12.05 -9.66 3.48
N PRO A 184 -12.64 -10.63 4.22
CA PRO A 184 -14.08 -10.69 4.38
C PRO A 184 -14.65 -9.47 5.11
N TRP A 185 -13.89 -8.90 6.06
CA TRP A 185 -14.30 -7.73 6.81
C TRP A 185 -14.42 -6.48 5.92
N LEU A 186 -13.46 -6.27 5.01
CA LEU A 186 -13.49 -5.19 4.03
C LEU A 186 -14.58 -5.42 2.98
N ARG A 187 -14.74 -6.66 2.50
CA ARG A 187 -15.80 -7.02 1.54
C ARG A 187 -17.19 -6.68 2.05
N GLN A 188 -17.48 -6.99 3.31
CA GLN A 188 -18.74 -6.64 3.97
C GLN A 188 -19.01 -5.14 4.06
N ARG A 189 -17.99 -4.30 3.84
CA ARG A 189 -18.05 -2.83 3.89
C ARG A 189 -17.97 -2.18 2.52
N GLY A 190 -18.22 -2.95 1.46
CA GLY A 190 -18.30 -2.44 0.10
C GLY A 190 -16.94 -2.21 -0.55
N PHE A 191 -15.90 -2.92 -0.12
CA PHE A 191 -14.61 -2.96 -0.81
C PHE A 191 -14.46 -4.25 -1.61
N GLU A 192 -13.74 -4.17 -2.73
CA GLU A 192 -13.40 -5.30 -3.59
C GLU A 192 -11.89 -5.45 -3.66
N LEU A 193 -11.40 -6.68 -3.49
CA LEU A 193 -10.00 -7.01 -3.68
C LEU A 193 -9.65 -6.90 -5.17
N MET A 194 -8.75 -5.97 -5.49
CA MET A 194 -8.32 -5.68 -6.86
C MET A 194 -7.06 -6.44 -7.25
N GLU A 195 -6.10 -6.50 -6.33
CA GLU A 195 -4.79 -7.07 -6.62
C GLU A 195 -4.16 -7.65 -5.34
N ILE A 196 -3.46 -8.77 -5.51
CA ILE A 196 -2.50 -9.28 -4.54
C ILE A 196 -1.13 -8.85 -5.02
N LEU A 197 -0.58 -7.86 -4.33
CA LEU A 197 0.70 -7.25 -4.61
C LEU A 197 1.80 -8.00 -3.85
N THR A 198 3.02 -7.99 -4.40
CA THR A 198 4.26 -8.38 -3.70
C THR A 198 4.19 -9.70 -2.88
N PRO A 199 3.57 -10.80 -3.37
CA PRO A 199 3.41 -12.01 -2.57
C PRO A 199 4.76 -12.59 -2.14
N ALA A 200 4.99 -12.61 -0.83
CA ALA A 200 6.22 -13.12 -0.24
C ALA A 200 6.10 -14.61 0.05
N GLN A 201 7.09 -15.37 -0.44
CA GLN A 201 7.23 -16.79 -0.12
C GLN A 201 8.32 -17.00 0.93
N TRP A 202 7.92 -17.25 2.17
CA TRP A 202 8.83 -17.57 3.26
C TRP A 202 9.38 -18.99 3.15
N ARG A 203 10.57 -19.22 3.69
CA ARG A 203 11.33 -20.46 3.49
C ARG A 203 11.87 -20.98 4.80
N LEU A 204 11.91 -22.30 4.95
CA LEU A 204 12.49 -22.96 6.13
C LEU A 204 14.02 -22.98 6.10
N ARG A 205 14.62 -22.71 4.93
CA ARG A 205 16.07 -22.74 4.68
C ARG A 205 16.43 -21.58 3.74
N PRO A 206 17.66 -21.04 3.85
CA PRO A 206 18.15 -19.98 2.97
C PRO A 206 18.51 -20.57 1.60
N ILE A 207 17.49 -20.87 0.79
CA ILE A 207 17.64 -21.36 -0.59
C ILE A 207 17.12 -20.31 -1.56
N ALA A 208 17.60 -20.32 -2.81
CA ALA A 208 17.22 -19.34 -3.81
C ALA A 208 15.69 -19.32 -4.04
N PRO A 209 15.12 -18.14 -4.33
CA PRO A 209 13.70 -18.02 -4.61
C PRO A 209 13.33 -18.73 -5.91
N HIS A 210 12.10 -19.23 -6.01
CA HIS A 210 11.56 -19.76 -7.27
C HIS A 210 11.64 -18.67 -8.36
N PRO A 211 12.08 -18.98 -9.60
CA PRO A 211 12.37 -20.30 -10.17
C PRO A 211 13.85 -20.74 -10.13
N TYR A 212 14.69 -20.15 -9.29
CA TYR A 212 16.13 -20.38 -9.28
C TYR A 212 16.55 -21.59 -8.42
N THR A 213 17.70 -22.16 -8.76
CA THR A 213 18.39 -23.25 -8.06
C THR A 213 19.57 -22.71 -7.26
N SER A 214 19.88 -23.37 -6.15
CA SER A 214 21.05 -23.15 -5.29
C SER A 214 21.98 -24.37 -5.32
N VAL A 215 23.23 -24.16 -4.89
CA VAL A 215 24.26 -25.21 -4.81
C VAL A 215 24.03 -26.18 -3.63
N GLY A 216 23.19 -25.82 -2.66
CA GLY A 216 22.95 -26.62 -1.43
C GLY A 216 21.80 -27.64 -1.53
N ASP A 217 21.50 -28.31 -0.41
CA ASP A 217 20.39 -29.27 -0.28
C ASP A 217 19.24 -28.69 0.59
N PRO A 218 17.98 -28.66 0.11
CA PRO A 218 17.58 -28.95 -1.27
C PRO A 218 18.03 -27.85 -2.24
N ALA A 219 18.43 -28.25 -3.44
CA ALA A 219 18.88 -27.32 -4.49
C ALA A 219 17.75 -26.43 -5.01
N TYR A 220 16.50 -26.89 -4.86
CA TYR A 220 15.31 -26.15 -5.27
C TYR A 220 14.13 -26.51 -4.38
N SER A 221 13.36 -25.49 -4.01
CA SER A 221 12.03 -25.67 -3.45
C SER A 221 11.20 -24.41 -3.64
N ARG A 222 9.88 -24.55 -3.56
CA ARG A 222 8.96 -23.41 -3.41
C ARG A 222 8.89 -23.02 -1.94
N GLY A 223 8.63 -21.74 -1.68
CA GLY A 223 8.35 -21.29 -0.31
C GLY A 223 6.88 -21.46 0.04
N GLN A 224 6.57 -21.20 1.31
CA GLN A 224 5.22 -21.08 1.83
C GLN A 224 4.76 -19.63 1.67
N ALA A 225 3.49 -19.38 1.32
CA ALA A 225 2.94 -18.02 1.35
C ALA A 225 3.06 -17.47 2.78
N GLY A 226 3.76 -16.34 2.93
CA GLY A 226 4.06 -15.72 4.21
C GLY A 226 3.23 -14.47 4.44
N GLN A 227 3.43 -13.48 3.58
CA GLN A 227 2.68 -12.21 3.57
C GLN A 227 2.45 -11.74 2.13
N CYS A 228 1.58 -10.76 1.96
CA CYS A 228 1.44 -9.99 0.74
C CYS A 228 0.86 -8.61 1.06
N ASP A 229 0.96 -7.71 0.08
CA ASP A 229 0.14 -6.51 0.05
C ASP A 229 -1.20 -6.84 -0.63
N LEU A 230 -2.29 -6.30 -0.12
CA LEU A 230 -3.63 -6.40 -0.72
C LEU A 230 -4.09 -5.00 -1.11
N LEU A 231 -4.50 -4.84 -2.37
CA LEU A 231 -5.12 -3.61 -2.85
C LEU A 231 -6.62 -3.79 -2.96
N PHE A 232 -7.38 -2.96 -2.26
CA PHE A 232 -8.82 -2.90 -2.31
C PHE A 232 -9.29 -1.58 -2.89
N PHE A 233 -10.34 -1.62 -3.71
CA PHE A 233 -11.10 -0.43 -4.11
C PHE A 233 -12.52 -0.50 -3.56
N ARG A 234 -13.07 0.67 -3.23
CA ARG A 234 -14.49 0.80 -2.93
C ARG A 234 -15.30 0.44 -4.18
N HIS A 235 -16.29 -0.42 -4.00
CA HIS A 235 -17.21 -0.79 -5.07
C HIS A 235 -17.89 0.48 -5.61
N PRO A 236 -18.02 0.67 -6.95
CA PRO A 236 -18.63 1.87 -7.54
C PRO A 236 -20.01 2.21 -6.97
N ASP A 237 -20.88 1.21 -6.78
CA ASP A 237 -22.21 1.39 -6.17
C ASP A 237 -22.17 1.86 -4.69
N ALA A 238 -21.01 1.74 -4.01
CA ALA A 238 -20.80 2.21 -2.65
C ALA A 238 -20.13 3.60 -2.57
N VAL A 239 -19.83 4.23 -3.72
CA VAL A 239 -19.27 5.58 -3.80
C VAL A 239 -20.40 6.60 -3.61
N ALA A 240 -20.28 7.43 -2.56
CA ALA A 240 -21.40 8.24 -2.08
C ALA A 240 -21.72 9.46 -2.96
N THR A 241 -20.70 10.10 -3.55
CA THR A 241 -20.85 11.35 -4.30
C THR A 241 -20.01 11.34 -5.58
N ALA A 242 -20.35 12.22 -6.54
CA ALA A 242 -19.54 12.42 -7.74
C ALA A 242 -18.11 12.89 -7.41
N HIS A 243 -17.91 13.65 -6.33
CA HIS A 243 -16.59 14.08 -5.88
C HIS A 243 -15.78 12.93 -5.27
N ASP A 244 -16.42 12.00 -4.57
CA ASP A 244 -15.78 10.75 -4.14
C ASP A 244 -15.44 9.87 -5.35
N GLY A 245 -16.33 9.83 -6.36
CA GLY A 245 -16.09 9.21 -7.65
C GLY A 245 -14.87 9.79 -8.37
N LEU A 246 -14.67 11.11 -8.30
CA LEU A 246 -13.51 11.79 -8.87
C LEU A 246 -12.21 11.36 -8.17
N ARG A 247 -12.22 11.23 -6.83
CA ARG A 247 -11.08 10.73 -6.05
C ARG A 247 -10.79 9.27 -6.36
N ALA A 248 -11.83 8.43 -6.40
CA ALA A 248 -11.73 7.01 -6.77
C ALA A 248 -11.16 6.85 -8.19
N LEU A 249 -11.63 7.67 -9.14
CA LEU A 249 -11.14 7.71 -10.50
C LEU A 249 -9.65 8.08 -10.53
N ALA A 250 -9.24 9.14 -9.82
CA ALA A 250 -7.84 9.56 -9.76
C ALA A 250 -6.92 8.44 -9.23
N VAL A 251 -7.32 7.76 -8.16
CA VAL A 251 -6.57 6.62 -7.59
C VAL A 251 -6.51 5.46 -8.57
N ALA A 252 -7.64 5.05 -9.17
CA ALA A 252 -7.69 3.97 -10.15
C ALA A 252 -6.79 4.26 -11.37
N LEU A 253 -6.79 5.51 -11.86
CA LEU A 253 -5.93 5.93 -12.96
C LEU A 253 -4.45 5.89 -12.57
N ALA A 254 -4.08 6.37 -11.38
CA ALA A 254 -2.71 6.37 -10.90
C ALA A 254 -2.13 4.95 -10.79
N MET A 255 -2.94 4.03 -10.27
CA MET A 255 -2.59 2.63 -10.11
C MET A 255 -2.72 1.81 -11.41
N GLY A 256 -3.28 2.39 -12.47
CA GLY A 256 -3.38 1.77 -13.78
C GLY A 256 -4.59 0.86 -14.00
N HIS A 257 -5.59 0.89 -13.11
CA HIS A 257 -6.84 0.15 -13.24
C HIS A 257 -7.84 0.92 -14.14
N PHE A 258 -7.51 1.03 -15.43
CA PHE A 258 -8.34 1.77 -16.41
C PHE A 258 -9.73 1.17 -16.62
N ASP A 259 -9.88 -0.15 -16.46
CA ASP A 259 -11.20 -0.80 -16.56
C ASP A 259 -12.10 -0.40 -15.38
N ARG A 260 -11.55 -0.36 -14.16
CA ARG A 260 -12.25 0.19 -12.99
C ARG A 260 -12.60 1.66 -13.18
N ALA A 261 -11.67 2.45 -13.74
CA ALA A 261 -11.94 3.86 -14.05
C ALA A 261 -13.13 4.02 -15.01
N LYS A 262 -13.27 3.13 -16.01
CA LYS A 262 -14.43 3.09 -16.89
C LYS A 262 -15.71 2.74 -16.13
N GLU A 263 -15.66 1.71 -15.30
CA GLU A 263 -16.81 1.31 -14.49
C GLU A 263 -17.30 2.43 -13.57
N LEU A 264 -16.39 3.21 -12.97
CA LEU A 264 -16.74 4.39 -12.17
C LEU A 264 -17.50 5.43 -13.00
N LEU A 265 -17.05 5.71 -14.23
CA LEU A 265 -17.73 6.65 -15.14
C LEU A 265 -19.14 6.18 -15.52
N ASP A 266 -19.37 4.87 -15.52
CA ASP A 266 -20.65 4.28 -15.93
C ASP A 266 -21.63 4.14 -14.76
N ARG A 267 -21.13 3.93 -13.53
CA ARG A 267 -21.96 3.63 -12.35
C ARG A 267 -22.09 4.78 -11.35
N VAL A 268 -21.09 5.64 -11.20
CA VAL A 268 -21.16 6.73 -10.22
C VAL A 268 -22.00 7.87 -10.79
N ALA A 269 -23.14 8.12 -10.16
CA ALA A 269 -24.06 9.18 -10.53
C ALA A 269 -23.34 10.53 -10.63
N ASP A 270 -23.68 11.30 -11.67
CA ASP A 270 -23.15 12.64 -11.96
C ASP A 270 -21.63 12.76 -12.17
N LEU A 271 -20.83 11.68 -12.09
CA LEU A 271 -19.38 11.78 -12.27
C LEU A 271 -18.98 12.35 -13.63
N ARG A 272 -19.61 11.88 -14.71
CA ARG A 272 -19.38 12.41 -16.07
C ARG A 272 -19.77 13.88 -16.19
N ARG A 273 -20.85 14.28 -15.52
CA ARG A 273 -21.34 15.66 -15.50
C ARG A 273 -20.35 16.58 -14.79
N VAL A 274 -19.90 16.20 -13.60
CA VAL A 274 -18.83 16.91 -12.85
C VAL A 274 -17.55 17.03 -13.69
N LEU A 275 -17.12 15.95 -14.32
CA LEU A 275 -15.94 15.96 -15.20
C LEU A 275 -16.07 16.94 -16.37
N ALA A 276 -17.24 17.00 -17.02
CA ALA A 276 -17.48 17.91 -18.12
C ALA A 276 -17.63 19.36 -17.66
N ASP A 277 -18.48 19.60 -16.66
CA ASP A 277 -18.90 20.94 -16.24
C ASP A 277 -17.79 21.67 -15.44
N GLU A 278 -17.09 20.96 -14.56
CA GLU A 278 -16.09 21.56 -13.66
C GLU A 278 -14.67 21.48 -14.21
N PHE A 279 -14.37 20.47 -15.05
CA PHE A 279 -13.00 20.17 -15.49
C PHE A 279 -12.82 20.09 -17.01
N ALA A 280 -13.87 20.39 -17.79
CA ALA A 280 -13.86 20.37 -19.25
C ALA A 280 -13.48 19.02 -19.88
N VAL A 281 -13.67 17.91 -19.16
CA VAL A 281 -13.47 16.54 -19.67
C VAL A 281 -14.78 16.04 -20.29
N VAL A 282 -15.11 16.55 -21.48
CA VAL A 282 -16.39 16.29 -22.16
C VAL A 282 -16.48 14.84 -22.68
N ASP A 283 -15.43 14.34 -23.34
CA ASP A 283 -15.35 12.96 -23.82
C ASP A 283 -14.41 12.14 -22.91
N ALA A 284 -14.93 11.76 -21.75
CA ALA A 284 -14.20 10.99 -20.76
C ALA A 284 -13.72 9.63 -21.30
N ASP A 285 -14.48 8.98 -22.19
CA ASP A 285 -14.11 7.68 -22.77
C ASP A 285 -12.92 7.81 -23.72
N ALA A 286 -12.91 8.81 -24.62
CA ALA A 286 -11.77 9.07 -25.49
C ALA A 286 -10.53 9.49 -24.69
N ALA A 287 -10.71 10.32 -23.66
CA ALA A 287 -9.63 10.70 -22.75
C ALA A 287 -9.02 9.48 -22.03
N LEU A 288 -9.88 8.59 -21.52
CA LEU A 288 -9.49 7.37 -20.83
C LEU A 288 -8.74 6.42 -21.77
N PHE A 289 -9.22 6.26 -23.00
CA PHE A 289 -8.57 5.45 -24.04
C PHE A 289 -7.17 5.99 -24.40
N ALA A 290 -7.03 7.31 -24.60
CA ALA A 290 -5.76 7.92 -24.94
C ALA A 290 -4.72 7.78 -23.81
N LEU A 291 -5.15 8.00 -22.56
CA LEU A 291 -4.31 7.86 -21.39
C LEU A 291 -3.91 6.39 -21.17
N SER A 292 -4.86 5.45 -21.20
CA SER A 292 -4.61 4.02 -20.98
C SER A 292 -3.62 3.45 -22.00
N ARG A 293 -3.77 3.79 -23.28
CA ARG A 293 -2.83 3.39 -24.34
C ARG A 293 -1.42 3.91 -24.08
N SER A 294 -1.29 5.15 -23.61
CA SER A 294 0.00 5.79 -23.33
C SER A 294 0.67 5.19 -22.09
N VAL A 295 -0.09 4.94 -21.02
CA VAL A 295 0.40 4.26 -19.82
C VAL A 295 0.81 2.82 -20.17
N GLY A 296 -0.05 2.07 -20.83
CA GLY A 296 0.19 0.67 -21.21
C GLY A 296 1.47 0.49 -22.04
N ARG A 297 1.72 1.37 -23.02
CA ARG A 297 2.97 1.36 -23.79
C ARG A 297 4.21 1.56 -22.92
N ARG A 298 4.17 2.49 -21.96
CA ARG A 298 5.31 2.74 -21.06
C ARG A 298 5.53 1.58 -20.10
N VAL A 299 4.47 0.98 -19.57
CA VAL A 299 4.54 -0.21 -18.73
C VAL A 299 5.15 -1.37 -19.52
N ALA A 300 4.69 -1.63 -20.75
CA ALA A 300 5.23 -2.68 -21.60
C ALA A 300 6.74 -2.56 -21.82
N TRP A 301 7.24 -1.35 -22.14
CA TRP A 301 8.67 -1.10 -22.32
C TRP A 301 9.48 -1.31 -21.04
N ARG A 302 8.97 -0.85 -19.89
CA ARG A 302 9.63 -1.07 -18.59
C ARG A 302 9.69 -2.54 -18.22
N THR A 303 8.60 -3.26 -18.46
CA THR A 303 8.49 -4.70 -18.20
C THR A 303 9.45 -5.49 -19.08
N LEU A 304 9.58 -5.14 -20.37
CA LEU A 304 10.55 -5.75 -21.26
C LEU A 304 11.99 -5.58 -20.72
N GLY A 305 12.37 -4.36 -20.34
CA GLY A 305 13.69 -4.09 -19.76
C GLY A 305 13.93 -4.82 -18.42
N ARG A 306 12.90 -5.02 -17.60
CA ARG A 306 12.99 -5.84 -16.38
C ARG A 306 13.21 -7.32 -16.70
N ARG A 307 12.37 -7.90 -17.57
CA ARG A 307 12.48 -9.31 -17.98
C ARG A 307 13.83 -9.65 -18.61
N LEU A 308 14.39 -8.74 -19.41
CA LEU A 308 15.74 -8.91 -19.96
C LEU A 308 16.82 -8.96 -18.87
N ARG A 309 16.70 -8.11 -17.83
CA ARG A 309 17.62 -8.17 -16.67
C ARG A 309 17.46 -9.47 -15.88
N ASP A 310 16.23 -9.97 -15.76
CA ASP A 310 15.93 -11.23 -15.06
C ASP A 310 16.49 -12.48 -15.78
N MET A 311 16.90 -12.36 -17.05
CA MET A 311 17.59 -13.45 -17.76
C MET A 311 18.97 -13.76 -17.15
N VAL A 312 19.67 -12.77 -16.59
CA VAL A 312 21.01 -12.95 -16.02
C VAL A 312 21.01 -13.95 -14.85
N PRO A 313 20.22 -13.77 -13.78
CA PRO A 313 20.15 -14.73 -12.68
C PRO A 313 19.61 -16.09 -13.15
N LEU A 314 18.73 -16.13 -14.15
CA LEU A 314 18.22 -17.38 -14.71
C LEU A 314 19.33 -18.19 -15.40
N VAL A 315 20.17 -17.54 -16.21
CA VAL A 315 21.32 -18.19 -16.85
C VAL A 315 22.31 -18.68 -15.80
N ARG A 316 22.59 -17.91 -14.74
CA ARG A 316 23.43 -18.38 -13.62
C ARG A 316 22.84 -19.61 -12.93
N SER A 317 21.53 -19.61 -12.70
CA SER A 317 20.83 -20.76 -12.15
C SER A 317 21.01 -22.02 -13.00
N LEU A 318 20.97 -21.88 -14.33
CA LEU A 318 21.18 -22.99 -15.27
C LEU A 318 22.64 -23.49 -15.30
N LEU A 319 23.63 -22.62 -15.06
CA LEU A 319 25.06 -22.90 -15.19
C LEU A 319 25.74 -23.36 -13.89
N GLY A 320 24.99 -23.67 -12.85
CA GLY A 320 25.57 -24.14 -11.56
C GLY A 320 24.92 -23.57 -10.31
N GLY A 321 23.75 -22.94 -10.42
CA GLY A 321 23.02 -22.37 -9.29
C GLY A 321 23.44 -20.95 -8.96
N VAL A 322 22.54 -20.21 -8.31
CA VAL A 322 22.81 -18.84 -7.85
C VAL A 322 23.51 -18.90 -6.48
N PRO A 323 24.65 -18.22 -6.28
CA PRO A 323 25.27 -18.13 -4.97
C PRO A 323 24.33 -17.44 -3.99
N LEU A 324 24.20 -18.00 -2.79
CA LEU A 324 23.43 -17.40 -1.72
C LEU A 324 24.16 -16.15 -1.23
N GLY A 325 23.54 -14.99 -1.34
CA GLY A 325 24.05 -13.79 -0.69
C GLY A 325 24.05 -13.97 0.84
N PRO A 326 24.92 -13.25 1.58
CA PRO A 326 24.84 -13.25 3.04
C PRO A 326 23.46 -12.71 3.45
N GLY A 327 22.68 -13.56 4.15
CA GLY A 327 21.43 -13.25 4.87
C GLY A 327 20.53 -12.18 4.26
N LYS A 328 19.62 -12.58 3.36
CA LYS A 328 18.32 -11.94 3.23
C LYS A 328 17.27 -12.91 3.76
#